data_AF-A0A370MYH4-F1
#
_entry.id   AF-A0A370MYH4-F1
#
_cell.length_a   1.000
_cell.length_b   1.000
_cell.length_c   1.000
_cell.angle_alpha   90.00
_cell.angle_beta   90.00
_cell.angle_gamma   90.00
#
_symmetry.space_group_name_H-M   'P 1'
#
loop_
_entity.id
_entity.type
_entity.pdbx_description
1 polymer ?
#
loop_
_entity_poly.entity_id
_entity_poly.type
_entity_poly.pdbx_seq_one_letter_code
_entity_poly.pdbx_strand_id
1 'polypeptide(L)'
;MYFFAIGHRDAILARHVVRMIGVTATVLGTLFAASRPAQAASFPCRYSVSASEKLVCEDPELSLLDDKLAALYSHAKYLAPDIEALEADRISQWSWRQRQCKDKACVINWYIRRIAELNADIQQGQQAQILSLKANLTAQGLFPDAQNAVLELKGVRPPSDTGKQ
;
A
#
# COMPACT_ATOMS: atom_id res chain seq x y z
N MET A 1 -35.09 -15.06 29.54
CA MET A 1 -35.53 -14.10 30.57
C MET A 1 -35.42 -12.70 29.98
N TYR A 2 -36.55 -12.00 29.98
CA TYR A 2 -36.83 -10.61 29.55
C TYR A 2 -36.40 -10.18 28.14
N PHE A 3 -37.31 -10.12 27.14
CA PHE A 3 -38.41 -9.17 26.90
C PHE A 3 -37.96 -7.77 26.44
N PHE A 4 -38.43 -7.39 25.21
CA PHE A 4 -39.04 -6.11 24.80
C PHE A 4 -38.21 -4.81 24.96
N ALA A 5 -38.34 -3.73 24.19
CA ALA A 5 -39.32 -3.19 23.24
C ALA A 5 -38.57 -2.17 22.35
N ILE A 6 -38.85 -2.04 21.05
CA ILE A 6 -39.80 -1.09 20.43
C ILE A 6 -39.80 0.33 21.03
N GLY A 7 -39.59 1.29 20.13
CA GLY A 7 -40.21 2.62 20.15
C GLY A 7 -39.22 3.76 20.41
N HIS A 8 -39.37 4.96 19.87
CA HIS A 8 -40.41 5.56 19.02
C HIS A 8 -39.98 7.02 18.80
N ARG A 9 -40.47 7.65 17.71
CA ARG A 9 -40.71 9.11 17.52
C ARG A 9 -39.65 9.92 16.75
N ASP A 10 -39.86 9.99 15.44
CA ASP A 10 -40.41 11.14 14.73
C ASP A 10 -40.05 12.57 15.19
N ALA A 11 -39.40 13.27 14.26
CA ALA A 11 -39.69 14.63 13.80
C ALA A 11 -40.25 15.65 14.81
N ILE A 12 -39.39 16.54 15.30
CA ILE A 12 -39.78 17.86 15.81
C ILE A 12 -38.86 18.92 15.19
N LEU A 13 -39.44 19.70 14.27
CA LEU A 13 -39.16 21.12 13.97
C LEU A 13 -37.69 21.48 13.64
N ALA A 14 -37.28 21.65 12.39
CA ALA A 14 -37.80 22.65 11.44
C ALA A 14 -38.33 23.92 12.14
N ARG A 15 -37.47 24.70 12.81
CA ARG A 15 -37.86 26.04 13.26
C ARG A 15 -36.74 27.04 13.61
N HIS A 16 -35.57 27.01 12.96
CA HIS A 16 -34.62 28.13 13.05
C HIS A 16 -33.94 28.48 11.73
N VAL A 17 -34.63 28.25 10.61
CA VAL A 17 -34.29 28.88 9.32
C VAL A 17 -35.11 30.17 9.26
N VAL A 18 -34.46 31.30 9.01
CA VAL A 18 -35.05 32.63 8.80
C VAL A 18 -35.49 33.36 10.08
N ARG A 19 -34.53 33.94 10.82
CA ARG A 19 -34.76 35.24 11.45
C ARG A 19 -33.46 36.02 11.54
N MET A 20 -33.55 37.30 11.18
CA MET A 20 -32.52 38.35 11.26
C MET A 20 -31.60 38.48 10.03
N ILE A 21 -32.21 38.92 8.94
CA ILE A 21 -31.57 39.91 8.06
C ILE A 21 -31.40 41.19 8.90
N GLY A 22 -30.17 41.47 9.31
CA GLY A 22 -29.76 42.72 9.93
C GLY A 22 -28.47 43.18 9.25
N VAL A 23 -28.59 44.21 8.43
CA VAL A 23 -27.47 44.81 7.68
C VAL A 23 -26.58 45.58 8.66
N THR A 24 -25.37 45.10 8.88
CA THR A 24 -24.21 45.90 9.29
C THR A 24 -23.03 45.51 8.42
N ALA A 25 -22.49 46.48 7.70
CA ALA A 25 -21.35 46.32 6.81
C ALA A 25 -20.06 46.14 7.63
N THR A 26 -19.50 44.94 7.63
CA THR A 26 -18.14 44.67 8.10
C THR A 26 -17.50 43.61 7.20
N VAL A 27 -16.57 44.09 6.38
CA VAL A 27 -15.44 43.43 5.71
C VAL A 27 -15.59 41.92 5.45
N LEU A 28 -15.81 41.60 4.17
CA LEU A 28 -15.74 40.25 3.59
C LEU A 28 -14.30 39.71 3.67
N GLY A 29 -13.89 39.24 4.84
CA GLY A 29 -12.63 38.52 5.04
C GLY A 29 -12.82 37.02 4.78
N THR A 30 -12.89 36.61 3.51
CA THR A 30 -12.82 35.19 3.16
C THR A 30 -11.41 34.69 3.50
N LEU A 31 -11.26 34.00 4.64
CA LEU A 31 -10.07 33.20 4.92
C LEU A 31 -10.00 32.08 3.87
N PHE A 32 -9.17 32.26 2.86
CA PHE A 32 -8.69 31.16 2.03
C PHE A 32 -7.85 30.24 2.92
N ALA A 33 -8.48 29.21 3.49
CA ALA A 33 -7.76 28.06 4.01
C ALA A 33 -7.06 27.41 2.81
N ALA A 34 -5.75 27.60 2.69
CA ALA A 34 -4.94 26.87 1.74
C ALA A 34 -4.93 25.39 2.17
N SER A 35 -5.92 24.62 1.71
CA SER A 35 -5.87 23.16 1.73
C SER A 35 -4.72 22.75 0.81
N ARG A 36 -3.52 22.60 1.39
CA ARG A 36 -2.47 21.83 0.70
C ARG A 36 -3.10 20.47 0.39
N PRO A 37 -3.16 20.04 -0.89
CA PRO A 37 -3.63 18.70 -1.18
C PRO A 37 -2.80 17.76 -0.33
N ALA A 38 -3.46 16.90 0.45
CA ALA A 38 -2.73 15.90 1.20
C ALA A 38 -2.11 14.96 0.16
N GLN A 39 -0.83 15.17 -0.16
CA GLN A 39 -0.06 14.15 -0.86
C GLN A 39 -0.05 12.94 0.06
N ALA A 40 -0.78 11.90 -0.34
CA ALA A 40 -0.78 10.64 0.38
C ALA A 40 0.50 9.92 -0.01
N ALA A 41 1.57 10.15 0.74
CA ALA A 41 2.62 9.15 0.85
C ALA A 41 2.04 7.95 1.63
N SER A 42 2.71 6.81 1.59
CA SER A 42 2.30 5.64 2.37
C SER A 42 2.41 5.85 3.90
N PHE A 43 2.92 7.00 4.32
CA PHE A 43 3.02 7.46 5.69
C PHE A 43 2.44 8.87 5.90
N PRO A 44 2.07 9.24 7.14
CA PRO A 44 1.50 10.56 7.40
C PRO A 44 2.55 11.67 7.31
N CYS A 45 2.42 12.54 6.30
CA CYS A 45 3.35 13.64 6.06
C CYS A 45 3.46 14.67 7.19
N ARG A 46 2.47 14.75 8.09
CA ARG A 46 2.53 15.58 9.30
C ARG A 46 3.64 15.19 10.28
N TYR A 47 4.21 13.98 10.13
CA TYR A 47 5.26 13.45 11.01
C TYR A 47 6.59 13.21 10.29
N SER A 48 6.83 13.81 9.11
CA SER A 48 8.12 13.67 8.42
C SER A 48 9.25 14.24 9.28
N VAL A 49 10.17 13.38 9.74
CA VAL A 49 11.28 13.76 10.63
C VAL A 49 12.60 13.93 9.87
N SER A 50 12.75 13.25 8.72
CA SER A 50 13.98 13.33 7.92
C SER A 50 13.85 14.25 6.70
N ALA A 51 14.98 14.74 6.19
CA ALA A 51 15.03 15.44 4.90
C ALA A 51 14.45 14.59 3.76
N SER A 52 14.71 13.28 3.76
CA SER A 52 14.17 12.37 2.76
C SER A 52 12.65 12.26 2.81
N GLU A 53 12.03 12.22 4.00
CA GLU A 53 10.57 12.17 4.11
C GLU A 53 9.91 13.49 3.71
N LYS A 54 10.53 14.63 4.05
CA LYS A 54 10.05 15.93 3.61
C LYS A 54 10.01 16.00 2.08
N LEU A 55 11.07 15.54 1.41
CA LEU A 55 11.10 15.44 -0.05
C LEU A 55 9.95 14.58 -0.59
N VAL A 56 9.70 13.40 0.00
CA VAL A 56 8.59 12.53 -0.42
C VAL A 56 7.23 13.20 -0.25
N CYS A 57 7.04 13.97 0.82
CA CYS A 57 5.78 14.66 1.09
C CYS A 57 5.54 15.89 0.23
N GLU A 58 6.59 16.57 -0.23
CA GLU A 58 6.48 17.78 -1.04
C GLU A 58 6.50 17.51 -2.55
N ASP A 59 6.92 16.31 -2.96
CA ASP A 59 7.08 15.94 -4.37
C ASP A 59 6.11 14.80 -4.78
N PRO A 60 5.15 15.07 -5.68
CA PRO A 60 4.17 14.06 -6.12
C PRO A 60 4.78 12.82 -6.78
N GLU A 61 5.91 12.95 -7.48
CA GLU A 61 6.59 11.82 -8.12
C GLU A 61 7.17 10.88 -7.05
N LEU A 62 7.80 11.44 -6.03
CA LEU A 62 8.32 10.67 -4.90
C LEU A 62 7.20 10.02 -4.09
N SER A 63 6.08 10.72 -3.88
CA SER A 63 4.89 10.15 -3.21
C SER A 63 4.35 8.93 -3.97
N LEU A 64 4.26 8.99 -5.30
CA LEU A 64 3.81 7.85 -6.13
C LEU A 64 4.78 6.66 -6.05
N LEU A 65 6.08 6.92 -6.00
CA LEU A 65 7.09 5.87 -5.81
C LEU A 65 6.97 5.22 -4.43
N ASP A 66 6.63 6.00 -3.39
CA ASP A 66 6.39 5.50 -2.04
C ASP A 66 5.18 4.56 -1.98
N ASP A 67 4.06 4.94 -2.59
CA ASP A 67 2.86 4.10 -2.69
C ASP A 67 3.14 2.81 -3.45
N LYS A 68 3.86 2.90 -4.58
CA LYS A 68 4.27 1.74 -5.36
C LYS A 68 5.15 0.79 -4.53
N LEU A 69 6.09 1.34 -3.77
CA LEU A 69 6.94 0.55 -2.90
C LEU A 69 6.13 -0.16 -1.81
N ALA A 70 5.17 0.53 -1.18
CA ALA A 70 4.31 -0.04 -0.15
C ALA A 70 3.45 -1.20 -0.70
N ALA A 71 2.89 -1.05 -1.90
CA ALA A 71 2.15 -2.11 -2.57
C ALA A 71 3.03 -3.34 -2.86
N LEU A 72 4.25 -3.13 -3.37
CA LEU A 72 5.20 -4.22 -3.63
C LEU A 72 5.63 -4.91 -2.35
N TYR A 73 5.90 -4.16 -1.27
CA TYR A 73 6.23 -4.74 0.03
C TYR A 73 5.10 -5.62 0.55
N SER A 74 3.85 -5.16 0.45
CA SER A 74 2.70 -5.95 0.86
C SER A 74 2.57 -7.25 0.08
N HIS A 75 2.87 -7.24 -1.22
CA HIS A 75 2.86 -8.44 -2.05
C HIS A 75 4.03 -9.38 -1.71
N ALA A 76 5.24 -8.83 -1.58
CA ALA A 76 6.43 -9.58 -1.16
C ALA A 76 6.19 -10.29 0.17
N LYS A 77 5.55 -9.63 1.14
CA LYS A 77 5.22 -10.21 2.45
C LYS A 77 4.30 -11.43 2.37
N TYR A 78 3.37 -11.48 1.42
CA TYR A 78 2.52 -12.65 1.22
C TYR A 78 3.29 -13.86 0.65
N LEU A 79 4.35 -13.58 -0.12
CA LEU A 79 5.13 -14.59 -0.82
C LEU A 79 6.42 -15.00 -0.08
N ALA A 80 6.84 -14.21 0.90
CA ALA A 80 8.10 -14.38 1.61
C ALA A 80 8.17 -15.72 2.36
N PRO A 81 9.21 -16.53 2.14
CA PRO A 81 9.49 -17.70 2.98
C PRO A 81 9.84 -17.32 4.41
N ASP A 82 10.47 -16.15 4.59
CA ASP A 82 10.86 -15.59 5.88
C ASP A 82 10.38 -14.13 5.97
N ILE A 83 9.29 -13.93 6.71
CA ILE A 83 8.67 -12.61 6.89
C ILE A 83 9.50 -11.73 7.83
N GLU A 84 10.19 -12.32 8.80
CA GLU A 84 11.00 -11.57 9.77
C GLU A 84 12.24 -10.98 9.11
N ALA A 85 12.89 -11.76 8.24
CA ALA A 85 14.01 -11.26 7.43
C ALA A 85 13.57 -10.13 6.48
N LEU A 86 12.43 -10.28 5.81
CA LEU A 86 11.89 -9.23 4.93
C LEU A 86 11.57 -7.94 5.70
N GLU A 87 11.01 -8.06 6.90
CA GLU A 87 10.70 -6.92 7.77
C GLU A 87 11.98 -6.23 8.29
N ALA A 88 12.99 -7.01 8.70
CA ALA A 88 14.29 -6.49 9.12
C ALA A 88 14.98 -5.72 7.98
N ASP A 89 14.95 -6.25 6.76
CA ASP A 89 15.48 -5.56 5.58
C ASP A 89 14.68 -4.29 5.28
N ARG A 90 13.34 -4.30 5.34
CA ARG A 90 12.53 -3.07 5.19
C ARG A 90 12.99 -1.96 6.12
N ILE A 91 13.16 -2.27 7.41
CA ILE A 91 13.58 -1.30 8.44
C ILE A 91 14.99 -0.77 8.13
N SER A 92 15.91 -1.66 7.74
CA SER A 92 17.28 -1.31 7.37
C SER A 92 17.32 -0.35 6.16
N GLN A 93 16.62 -0.71 5.08
CA GLN A 93 16.59 0.06 3.83
C GLN A 93 15.96 1.42 4.04
N TRP A 94 14.82 1.48 4.74
CA TRP A 94 14.18 2.74 5.10
C TRP A 94 15.15 3.61 5.91
N SER A 95 15.70 3.09 7.00
CA SER A 95 16.63 3.82 7.86
C SER A 95 17.86 4.35 7.12
N TRP A 96 18.39 3.57 6.17
CA TRP A 96 19.50 4.00 5.30
C TRP A 96 19.11 5.22 4.47
N ARG A 97 17.93 5.20 3.81
CA ARG A 97 17.44 6.32 2.99
C ARG A 97 17.35 7.60 3.80
N GLN A 98 16.80 7.53 5.02
CA GLN A 98 16.67 8.68 5.91
C GLN A 98 18.03 9.33 6.24
N ARG A 99 19.06 8.50 6.45
CA ARG A 99 20.40 8.97 6.79
C ARG A 99 21.14 9.52 5.57
N GLN A 100 21.09 8.83 4.45
CA GLN A 100 21.98 9.09 3.30
C GLN A 100 21.40 10.05 2.26
N CYS A 101 20.09 10.03 2.01
CA CYS A 101 19.51 10.88 0.98
C CYS A 101 19.12 12.26 1.51
N LYS A 102 19.62 13.31 0.85
CA LYS A 102 19.34 14.74 1.15
C LYS A 102 18.77 15.52 -0.03
N ASP A 103 18.68 14.90 -1.20
CA ASP A 103 18.13 15.48 -2.42
C ASP A 103 17.20 14.49 -3.14
N LYS A 104 16.41 15.02 -4.08
CA LYS A 104 15.43 14.25 -4.86
C LYS A 104 16.08 13.13 -5.67
N ALA A 105 17.23 13.38 -6.29
CA ALA A 105 17.90 12.41 -7.15
C ALA A 105 18.33 11.16 -6.37
N CYS A 106 18.88 11.32 -5.16
CA CYS A 106 19.21 10.21 -4.27
C CYS A 106 17.96 9.39 -3.92
N VAL A 107 16.86 10.07 -3.55
CA VAL A 107 15.61 9.38 -3.16
C VAL A 107 15.01 8.60 -4.33
N ILE A 108 15.00 9.16 -5.55
CA ILE A 108 14.56 8.46 -6.77
C ILE A 108 15.39 7.20 -6.99
N ASN A 109 16.71 7.32 -6.98
CA ASN A 109 17.60 6.18 -7.22
C ASN A 109 17.43 5.08 -6.16
N TRP A 110 17.20 5.47 -4.90
CA TRP A 110 16.88 4.51 -3.85
C TRP A 110 15.56 3.78 -4.12
N TYR A 111 14.50 4.48 -4.52
CA TYR A 111 13.22 3.85 -4.86
C TYR A 111 13.35 2.89 -6.05
N ILE A 112 14.02 3.31 -7.13
CA ILE A 112 14.22 2.47 -8.32
C ILE A 112 14.91 1.16 -7.93
N ARG A 113 16.00 1.25 -7.17
CA ARG A 113 16.73 0.07 -6.69
C ARG A 113 15.84 -0.82 -5.83
N ARG A 114 15.19 -0.22 -4.81
CA ARG A 114 14.38 -0.97 -3.85
C ARG A 114 13.16 -1.64 -4.49
N ILE A 115 12.54 -0.99 -5.46
CA ILE A 115 11.44 -1.55 -6.26
C ILE A 115 11.95 -2.76 -7.07
N ALA A 116 13.14 -2.68 -7.67
CA ALA A 116 13.70 -3.81 -8.42
C ALA A 116 14.00 -5.00 -7.49
N GLU A 117 14.58 -4.75 -6.31
CA GLU A 117 14.82 -5.76 -5.27
C GLU A 117 13.51 -6.46 -4.87
N LEU A 118 12.47 -5.71 -4.48
CA LEU A 118 11.19 -6.31 -4.07
C LEU A 118 10.49 -7.08 -5.20
N ASN A 119 10.64 -6.66 -6.45
CA ASN A 119 10.12 -7.44 -7.57
C ASN A 119 10.85 -8.78 -7.70
N ALA A 120 12.17 -8.81 -7.51
CA ALA A 120 12.93 -10.05 -7.50
C ALA A 120 12.50 -10.96 -6.34
N ASP A 121 12.30 -10.39 -5.14
CA ASP A 121 11.80 -11.13 -3.97
C ASP A 121 10.42 -11.74 -4.22
N ILE A 122 9.51 -11.00 -4.87
CA ILE A 122 8.19 -11.49 -5.29
C ILE A 122 8.33 -12.68 -6.24
N GLN A 123 9.18 -12.59 -7.27
CA GLN A 123 9.39 -13.69 -8.21
C GLN A 123 9.96 -14.93 -7.52
N GLN A 124 10.93 -14.74 -6.63
CA GLN A 124 11.52 -15.84 -5.87
C GLN A 124 10.52 -16.49 -4.92
N GLY A 125 9.75 -15.69 -4.16
CA GLY A 125 8.72 -16.18 -3.26
C GLY A 125 7.61 -16.94 -3.99
N GLN A 126 7.16 -16.42 -5.13
CA GLN A 126 6.20 -17.11 -6.00
C GLN A 126 6.77 -18.46 -6.48
N GLN A 127 8.01 -18.48 -6.98
CA GLN A 127 8.66 -19.72 -7.41
C GLN A 127 8.79 -20.74 -6.27
N ALA A 128 9.13 -20.30 -5.06
CA ALA A 128 9.23 -21.17 -3.89
C ALA A 128 7.88 -21.82 -3.53
N GLN A 129 6.78 -21.05 -3.57
CA GLN A 129 5.43 -21.58 -3.34
C GLN A 129 5.00 -22.58 -4.41
N ILE A 130 5.36 -22.33 -5.68
CA ILE A 130 5.06 -23.26 -6.78
C ILE A 130 5.79 -24.59 -6.58
N LEU A 131 7.08 -24.52 -6.21
CA LEU A 131 7.89 -25.71 -5.98
C LEU A 131 7.35 -26.52 -4.79
N SER A 132 6.97 -25.87 -3.69
CA SER A 132 6.41 -26.56 -2.53
C SER A 132 5.03 -27.18 -2.83
N LEU A 133 4.17 -26.49 -3.57
CA LEU A 133 2.90 -27.02 -4.03
C LEU A 133 3.10 -28.25 -4.92
N LYS A 134 3.96 -28.15 -5.94
CA LYS A 134 4.26 -29.28 -6.84
C LYS A 134 4.81 -30.49 -6.10
N ALA A 135 5.72 -30.27 -5.15
CA ALA A 135 6.26 -31.34 -4.30
C ALA A 135 5.15 -32.01 -3.48
N ASN A 136 4.23 -31.24 -2.91
CA ASN A 136 3.08 -31.76 -2.17
C ASN A 136 2.13 -32.58 -3.07
N LEU A 137 1.78 -32.08 -4.26
CA LEU A 137 0.93 -32.80 -5.20
C LEU A 137 1.58 -34.12 -5.68
N THR A 138 2.90 -34.10 -5.86
CA THR A 138 3.67 -35.32 -6.20
C THR A 138 3.64 -36.32 -5.05
N ALA A 139 3.80 -35.86 -3.81
CA ALA A 139 3.72 -36.71 -2.61
C ALA A 139 2.31 -37.31 -2.41
N GLN A 140 1.27 -36.61 -2.86
CA GLN A 140 -0.12 -37.10 -2.89
C GLN A 140 -0.40 -38.08 -4.05
N GLY A 141 0.58 -38.34 -4.93
CA GLY A 141 0.42 -39.27 -6.05
C GLY A 141 -0.44 -38.73 -7.19
N LEU A 142 -0.64 -37.40 -7.29
CA LEU A 142 -1.37 -36.83 -8.42
C LEU A 142 -0.58 -37.01 -9.72
N PHE A 143 -1.26 -37.46 -10.77
CA PHE A 143 -0.69 -37.54 -12.11
C PHE A 143 -0.26 -36.15 -12.63
N PRO A 144 0.80 -36.06 -13.47
CA PRO A 144 1.35 -34.78 -13.94
C PRO A 144 0.31 -33.81 -14.53
N ASP A 145 -0.65 -34.32 -15.30
CA ASP A 145 -1.69 -33.50 -15.92
C ASP A 145 -2.63 -32.87 -14.86
N ALA A 146 -2.95 -33.61 -13.80
CA ALA A 146 -3.73 -33.10 -12.67
C ALA A 146 -2.93 -32.06 -11.86
N GLN A 147 -1.61 -32.23 -11.71
CA GLN A 147 -0.76 -31.24 -11.07
C GLN A 147 -0.76 -29.91 -11.83
N ASN A 148 -0.65 -29.98 -13.17
CA ASN A 148 -0.68 -28.80 -14.03
C ASN A 148 -2.02 -28.07 -13.94
N ALA A 149 -3.14 -28.80 -13.93
CA ALA A 149 -4.47 -28.22 -13.75
C ALA A 149 -4.62 -27.50 -12.39
N VAL A 150 -4.08 -28.08 -11.31
CA VAL A 150 -4.08 -27.42 -9.99
C VAL A 150 -3.24 -26.14 -10.00
N LEU A 151 -2.06 -26.15 -10.62
CA LEU A 151 -1.21 -24.97 -10.74
C LEU A 151 -1.91 -23.85 -11.53
N GLU A 152 -2.55 -24.18 -12.65
CA GLU A 152 -3.32 -23.24 -13.46
C GLU A 152 -4.48 -22.62 -12.67
N LEU A 153 -5.25 -23.44 -11.94
CA LEU A 153 -6.33 -22.96 -11.06
C LEU A 153 -5.82 -22.04 -9.94
N LYS A 154 -4.57 -22.20 -9.50
CA LYS A 154 -3.94 -21.33 -8.51
C LYS A 154 -3.38 -20.03 -9.11
N GLY A 155 -3.60 -19.77 -10.40
CA GLY A 155 -3.10 -18.59 -11.08
C GLY A 155 -1.58 -18.61 -11.29
N VAL A 156 -0.94 -19.76 -11.08
CA VAL A 156 0.45 -19.99 -11.41
C VAL A 156 0.49 -20.31 -12.89
N ARG A 157 0.87 -19.35 -13.72
CA ARG A 157 1.17 -19.67 -15.11
C ARG A 157 2.45 -20.52 -15.11
N PRO A 158 2.46 -21.75 -15.65
CA PRO A 158 3.71 -22.49 -15.82
C PRO A 158 4.69 -21.60 -16.60
N PRO A 159 6.01 -21.70 -16.32
CA PRO A 159 6.99 -20.94 -17.08
C PRO A 159 6.71 -21.16 -18.56
N SER A 160 6.60 -20.06 -19.32
CA SER A 160 6.41 -20.14 -20.76
C SER A 160 7.49 -21.04 -21.33
N ASP A 161 7.10 -22.07 -22.07
CA ASP A 161 8.01 -23.01 -22.74
C ASP A 161 8.66 -22.29 -23.93
N THR A 162 9.38 -21.19 -23.68
CA THR A 162 10.26 -20.51 -24.62
C THR A 162 11.57 -21.28 -24.66
N GLY A 163 11.52 -22.50 -25.18
CA GLY A 163 12.66 -23.42 -25.18
C GLY A 163 12.56 -24.61 -26.12
N LYS A 164 11.56 -24.68 -26.99
CA LYS A 164 11.49 -25.66 -28.08
C LYS A 164 11.25 -24.99 -29.42
N GLN A 165 12.34 -24.62 -30.08
CA GLN A 165 12.51 -24.69 -31.53
C GLN A 165 13.83 -25.38 -31.80
#